data_AF-A0A4C2E3Z5-F1
#
_entry.id   AF-A0A4C2E3Z5-F1
#
_cell.length_a   1.000
_cell.length_b   1.000
_cell.length_c   1.000
_cell.angle_alpha   90.00
_cell.angle_beta   90.00
_cell.angle_gamma   90.00
#
_symmetry.space_group_name_H-M   'P 1'
#
loop_
_entity.id
_entity.type
_entity.pdbx_description
1 polymer ?
#
loop_
_entity_poly.entity_id
_entity_poly.type
_entity_poly.pdbx_seq_one_letter_code
_entity_poly.pdbx_strand_id
1 'polypeptide(L)'
;MLFQRGLSTTARISARTKFTKPKPKPPKRQNVRIPTQTTHHDNTLRIQPPIPPSVANIQCPDDHPLWQFFADKKFMRSPEELDFHSRPWSIPELRRKSFEDLHSLWYTCLKERNILARENHLLRNAVGGQQEFYEQVAEKVRTTMWRIRHVLSERDWAFRNAQEAFRTEKESFVKDFEKEFLELPQERDEEAFEMLSRFQHAVFGISEFIDENLVDRRFVEGLKYVATLKLRKFSPRNEEIQHFLSQCSEEGILDVGEAFVVFTSEHKLKDVKDACSAVKDLRESGNFVPRAQEVDTVTQYIQRLVQAQSESPAL
;
A
#
# COMPACT_ATOMS: atom_id res chain seq x y z
N MET A 1 33.91 -48.20 -63.94
CA MET A 1 35.19 -47.88 -64.59
C MET A 1 35.71 -46.56 -64.02
N LEU A 2 36.73 -46.63 -63.17
CA LEU A 2 37.37 -45.46 -62.56
C LEU A 2 38.38 -44.86 -63.54
N PHE A 3 38.11 -43.66 -64.04
CA PHE A 3 39.06 -42.89 -64.85
C PHE A 3 40.10 -42.21 -63.93
N GLN A 4 41.32 -42.73 -63.90
CA GLN A 4 42.46 -42.01 -63.32
C GLN A 4 42.86 -40.85 -64.25
N ARG A 5 42.66 -39.62 -63.79
CA ARG A 5 43.23 -38.41 -64.40
C ARG A 5 44.68 -38.28 -63.95
N GLY A 6 45.63 -38.62 -64.82
CA GLY A 6 47.04 -38.30 -64.63
C GLY A 6 47.27 -36.79 -64.69
N LEU A 7 47.80 -36.21 -63.60
CA LEU A 7 48.25 -34.82 -63.59
C LEU A 7 49.55 -34.70 -64.37
N SER A 8 49.50 -34.04 -65.53
CA SER A 8 50.67 -33.62 -66.30
C SER A 8 51.39 -32.50 -65.54
N THR A 9 52.47 -32.84 -64.83
CA THR A 9 53.40 -31.90 -64.22
C THR A 9 54.42 -31.42 -65.27
N THR A 10 54.05 -30.43 -66.08
CA THR A 10 55.00 -29.73 -66.98
C THR A 10 55.70 -28.54 -66.30
N ALA A 11 55.60 -28.41 -64.97
CA ALA A 11 56.46 -27.52 -64.22
C ALA A 11 57.74 -28.27 -63.85
N ARG A 12 58.88 -27.92 -64.46
CA ARG A 12 60.19 -28.45 -64.07
C ARG A 12 60.41 -28.19 -62.58
N ILE A 13 60.29 -29.23 -61.76
CA ILE A 13 60.63 -29.25 -60.34
C ILE A 13 62.12 -28.94 -60.25
N SER A 14 62.44 -27.65 -60.18
CA SER A 14 63.80 -27.14 -60.15
C SER A 14 64.22 -27.11 -58.70
N ALA A 15 64.57 -28.28 -58.16
CA ALA A 15 65.10 -28.37 -56.81
C ALA A 15 66.45 -27.65 -56.73
N ARG A 16 66.75 -27.06 -55.57
CA ARG A 16 68.07 -26.49 -55.28
C ARG A 16 69.11 -27.62 -55.33
N THR A 17 69.98 -27.63 -56.34
CA THR A 17 71.07 -28.60 -56.47
C THR A 17 72.41 -27.98 -56.05
N LYS A 18 73.47 -28.80 -55.94
CA LYS A 18 74.86 -28.32 -55.74
C LYS A 18 75.28 -27.24 -56.76
N PHE A 19 74.65 -27.20 -57.93
CA PHE A 19 74.95 -26.28 -59.03
C PHE A 19 74.02 -25.07 -59.12
N THR A 20 72.96 -25.00 -58.30
CA THR A 20 72.06 -23.85 -58.29
C THR A 20 72.74 -22.64 -57.65
N LYS A 21 73.06 -21.65 -58.48
CA LYS A 21 73.64 -20.39 -58.02
C LYS A 21 72.56 -19.59 -57.27
N PRO A 22 72.87 -19.02 -56.09
CA PRO A 22 71.90 -18.20 -55.35
C PRO A 22 71.49 -16.99 -56.20
N LYS A 23 70.19 -16.69 -56.23
CA LYS A 23 69.70 -15.48 -56.90
C LYS A 23 70.32 -14.24 -56.24
N PRO A 24 70.66 -13.21 -57.02
CA PRO A 24 71.15 -11.96 -56.45
C PRO A 24 70.07 -11.35 -55.56
N LYS A 25 70.49 -10.60 -54.52
CA LYS A 25 69.56 -9.81 -53.72
C LYS A 25 68.86 -8.78 -54.64
N PRO A 26 67.59 -8.45 -54.38
CA PRO A 26 66.93 -7.37 -55.11
C PRO A 26 67.74 -6.07 -54.96
N PRO A 27 67.75 -5.20 -55.99
CA PRO A 27 68.52 -3.96 -55.94
C PRO A 27 68.01 -3.08 -54.79
N LYS A 28 68.94 -2.48 -54.04
CA LYS A 28 68.59 -1.52 -52.99
C LYS A 28 67.94 -0.30 -53.63
N ARG A 29 66.84 0.18 -53.07
CA ARG A 29 66.21 1.43 -53.52
C ARG A 29 67.14 2.60 -53.20
N GLN A 30 67.42 3.46 -54.17
CA GLN A 30 68.30 4.62 -53.98
C GLN A 30 67.61 5.75 -53.18
N ASN A 31 66.31 5.94 -53.39
CA ASN A 31 65.51 6.98 -52.71
C ASN A 31 64.47 6.34 -51.77
N VAL A 32 64.91 5.89 -50.59
CA VAL A 32 64.01 5.38 -49.55
C VAL A 32 63.34 6.57 -48.85
N ARG A 33 62.01 6.61 -48.82
CA ARG A 33 61.26 7.64 -48.08
C ARG A 33 61.50 7.44 -46.59
N ILE A 34 61.72 8.54 -45.86
CA ILE A 34 61.87 8.54 -44.41
C ILE A 34 60.59 7.96 -43.79
N PRO A 35 60.69 7.06 -42.79
CA PRO A 35 59.50 6.53 -42.14
C PRO A 35 58.73 7.64 -41.41
N THR A 36 57.40 7.56 -41.47
CA THR A 36 56.52 8.55 -40.81
C THR A 36 56.65 8.51 -39.28
N GLN A 37 56.90 7.33 -38.71
CA GLN A 37 57.12 7.14 -37.27
C GLN A 37 58.59 6.83 -37.02
N THR A 38 59.20 7.61 -36.14
CA THR A 38 60.62 7.48 -35.76
C THR A 38 60.81 6.81 -34.40
N THR A 39 59.83 6.93 -33.49
CA THR A 39 59.86 6.31 -32.15
C THR A 39 58.82 5.19 -32.05
N HIS A 40 59.28 4.01 -31.63
CA HIS A 40 58.43 2.81 -31.49
C HIS A 40 58.18 2.47 -30.02
N HIS A 41 58.39 1.22 -29.62
CA HIS A 41 58.26 0.80 -28.23
C HIS A 41 59.48 1.24 -27.41
N ASP A 42 59.29 1.29 -26.10
CA ASP A 42 60.39 1.48 -25.17
C ASP A 42 61.17 0.15 -25.04
N ASN A 43 62.49 0.20 -25.29
CA ASN A 43 63.38 -0.96 -25.17
C ASN A 43 63.54 -1.43 -23.71
N THR A 44 63.02 -0.66 -22.73
CA THR A 44 63.10 -0.97 -21.31
C THR A 44 61.85 -1.67 -20.76
N LEU A 45 60.82 -1.92 -21.58
CA LEU A 45 59.61 -2.63 -21.17
C LEU A 45 59.95 -4.03 -20.63
N ARG A 46 59.38 -4.36 -19.46
CA ARG A 46 59.53 -5.67 -18.81
C ARG A 46 58.16 -6.25 -18.56
N ILE A 47 58.01 -7.55 -18.81
CA ILE A 47 56.78 -8.28 -18.49
C ILE A 47 56.69 -8.34 -16.97
N GLN A 48 55.71 -7.65 -16.41
CA GLN A 48 55.40 -7.68 -14.98
C GLN A 48 54.33 -8.73 -14.70
N PRO A 49 54.33 -9.35 -13.51
CA PRO A 49 53.21 -10.19 -13.10
C PRO A 49 51.90 -9.37 -13.05
N PRO A 50 50.74 -9.99 -13.32
CA PRO A 50 49.47 -9.31 -13.20
C PRO A 50 49.21 -8.89 -11.74
N ILE A 51 48.65 -7.70 -11.56
CA ILE A 51 48.31 -7.18 -10.23
C ILE A 51 46.90 -7.68 -9.88
N PRO A 52 46.73 -8.55 -8.87
CA PRO A 52 45.41 -9.05 -8.51
C PRO A 52 44.55 -7.93 -7.90
N PRO A 53 43.23 -7.90 -8.17
CA PRO A 53 42.34 -6.95 -7.53
C PRO A 53 42.26 -7.21 -6.02
N SER A 54 42.36 -6.15 -5.22
CA SER A 54 42.29 -6.23 -3.75
C SER A 54 40.93 -5.76 -3.24
N VAL A 55 40.36 -6.50 -2.29
CA VAL A 55 39.11 -6.13 -1.58
C VAL A 55 39.29 -4.83 -0.78
N ALA A 56 40.53 -4.48 -0.39
CA ALA A 56 40.82 -3.24 0.34
C ALA A 56 40.44 -1.96 -0.41
N ASN A 57 40.27 -2.04 -1.74
CA ASN A 57 39.81 -0.92 -2.56
C ASN A 57 38.30 -0.65 -2.42
N ILE A 58 37.52 -1.62 -1.89
CA ILE A 58 36.07 -1.55 -1.80
C ILE A 58 35.67 -1.32 -0.34
N GLN A 59 34.87 -0.28 -0.10
CA GLN A 59 34.25 -0.03 1.20
C GLN A 59 32.81 -0.55 1.16
N CYS A 60 32.57 -1.72 1.76
CA CYS A 60 31.21 -2.27 1.87
C CYS A 60 30.53 -1.68 3.11
N PRO A 61 29.39 -0.96 2.96
CA PRO A 61 28.68 -0.43 4.12
C PRO A 61 28.11 -1.56 4.98
N ASP A 62 28.09 -1.32 6.29
CA ASP A 62 27.62 -2.30 7.25
C ASP A 62 26.09 -2.53 7.15
N ASP A 63 25.34 -1.48 6.83
CA ASP A 63 23.89 -1.49 6.55
C ASP A 63 23.60 -1.60 5.04
N HIS A 64 24.27 -2.53 4.37
CA HIS A 64 23.97 -2.85 2.98
C HIS A 64 22.63 -3.62 2.89
N PRO A 65 21.69 -3.26 2.00
CA PRO A 65 20.37 -3.91 1.94
C PRO A 65 20.42 -5.42 1.64
N LEU A 66 21.48 -5.90 0.97
CA LEU A 66 21.68 -7.34 0.76
C LEU A 66 21.93 -8.13 2.06
N TRP A 67 22.35 -7.48 3.15
CA TRP A 67 22.47 -8.15 4.45
C TRP A 67 21.13 -8.63 4.98
N GLN A 68 20.00 -8.07 4.53
CA GLN A 68 18.67 -8.54 4.92
C GLN A 68 18.35 -9.97 4.43
N PHE A 69 19.14 -10.53 3.51
CA PHE A 69 19.04 -11.94 3.10
C PHE A 69 19.81 -12.91 4.01
N PHE A 70 20.48 -12.39 5.03
CA PHE A 70 21.29 -13.14 5.98
C PHE A 70 20.75 -12.90 7.39
N ALA A 71 20.70 -13.95 8.21
CA ALA A 71 20.45 -13.81 9.63
C ALA A 71 21.77 -13.44 10.34
N ASP A 72 21.79 -12.33 11.07
CA ASP A 72 22.95 -11.85 11.86
C ASP A 72 24.27 -11.80 11.08
N LYS A 73 24.23 -11.51 9.77
CA LYS A 73 25.38 -11.52 8.85
C LYS A 73 26.14 -12.86 8.82
N LYS A 74 25.51 -13.95 9.25
CA LYS A 74 26.06 -15.30 9.18
C LYS A 74 25.82 -15.91 7.81
N PHE A 75 26.79 -16.69 7.34
CA PHE A 75 26.69 -17.35 6.04
C PHE A 75 25.54 -18.37 5.99
N MET A 76 25.40 -19.18 7.04
CA MET A 76 24.31 -20.14 7.29
C MET A 76 24.12 -20.29 8.80
N ARG A 77 22.88 -20.40 9.28
CA ARG A 77 22.58 -20.73 10.69
C ARG A 77 22.89 -22.19 11.01
N SER A 78 23.29 -22.45 12.25
CA SER A 78 23.34 -23.83 12.76
C SER A 78 21.94 -24.32 13.13
N PRO A 79 21.69 -25.64 13.22
CA PRO A 79 20.41 -26.16 13.68
C PRO A 79 20.00 -25.65 15.06
N GLU A 80 20.96 -25.41 15.96
CA GLU A 80 20.69 -24.89 17.31
C GLU A 80 20.17 -23.44 17.30
N GLU A 81 20.49 -22.68 16.25
CA GLU A 81 20.03 -21.29 16.06
C GLU A 81 18.67 -21.22 15.37
N LEU A 82 18.14 -22.34 14.88
CA LEU A 82 16.84 -22.38 14.21
C LEU A 82 15.71 -22.58 15.21
N ASP A 83 14.60 -21.91 14.92
CA ASP A 83 13.44 -21.94 15.78
C ASP A 83 12.51 -23.13 15.47
N PHE A 84 12.77 -24.25 16.15
CA PHE A 84 11.88 -25.41 16.12
C PHE A 84 10.76 -25.36 17.15
N HIS A 85 10.89 -24.52 18.17
CA HIS A 85 9.96 -24.50 19.30
C HIS A 85 8.73 -23.64 19.03
N SER A 86 8.84 -22.62 18.19
CA SER A 86 7.71 -21.75 17.88
C SER A 86 6.63 -22.43 17.03
N ARG A 87 5.45 -21.84 17.14
CA ARG A 87 4.20 -22.28 16.53
C ARG A 87 3.78 -21.30 15.42
N PRO A 88 3.20 -21.78 14.30
CA PRO A 88 2.56 -20.91 13.32
C PRO A 88 1.27 -20.27 13.86
N TRP A 89 1.05 -18.99 13.54
CA TRP A 89 -0.17 -18.21 13.81
C TRP A 89 -1.47 -18.96 13.50
N SER A 90 -2.41 -18.91 14.43
CA SER A 90 -3.75 -19.52 14.29
C SER A 90 -4.69 -18.66 13.46
N ILE A 91 -5.64 -19.28 12.74
CA ILE A 91 -6.68 -18.53 12.00
C ILE A 91 -7.49 -17.61 12.94
N PRO A 92 -8.01 -18.06 14.10
CA PRO A 92 -8.75 -17.19 15.03
C PRO A 92 -7.94 -16.00 15.56
N GLU A 93 -6.63 -16.15 15.74
CA GLU A 93 -5.75 -15.06 16.17
C GLU A 93 -5.62 -13.99 15.08
N LEU A 94 -5.42 -14.44 13.84
CA LEU A 94 -5.29 -13.56 12.66
C LEU A 94 -6.60 -12.82 12.35
N ARG A 95 -7.77 -13.40 12.67
CA ARG A 95 -9.08 -12.73 12.51
C ARG A 95 -9.27 -11.48 13.36
N ARG A 96 -8.45 -11.24 14.38
CA ARG A 96 -8.54 -10.03 15.22
C ARG A 96 -7.54 -8.94 14.83
N LYS A 97 -6.70 -9.17 13.82
CA LYS A 97 -5.65 -8.23 13.39
C LYS A 97 -6.11 -7.27 12.30
N SER A 98 -5.58 -6.05 12.29
CA SER A 98 -5.86 -5.06 11.25
C SER A 98 -5.33 -5.53 9.88
N PHE A 99 -5.77 -4.88 8.81
CA PHE A 99 -5.22 -5.17 7.47
C PHE A 99 -3.72 -4.85 7.42
N GLU A 100 -3.29 -3.71 7.96
CA GLU A 100 -1.88 -3.29 7.96
C GLU A 100 -0.99 -4.22 8.78
N ASP A 101 -1.48 -4.73 9.91
CA ASP A 101 -0.75 -5.72 10.71
C ASP A 101 -0.56 -7.03 9.92
N LEU A 102 -1.61 -7.50 9.24
CA LEU A 102 -1.55 -8.71 8.42
C LEU A 102 -0.62 -8.54 7.22
N HIS A 103 -0.61 -7.37 6.60
CA HIS A 103 0.25 -7.05 5.47
C HIS A 103 1.73 -6.95 5.89
N SER A 104 2.00 -6.29 7.02
CA SER A 104 3.33 -6.22 7.62
C SER A 104 3.83 -7.61 8.03
N LEU A 105 2.97 -8.41 8.68
CA LEU A 105 3.28 -9.79 9.06
C LEU A 105 3.59 -10.66 7.83
N TRP A 106 2.82 -10.52 6.74
CA TRP A 106 3.07 -11.22 5.50
C TRP A 106 4.47 -10.94 4.94
N TYR A 107 4.90 -9.68 4.92
CA TYR A 107 6.24 -9.33 4.45
C TYR A 107 7.34 -9.80 5.38
N THR A 108 7.13 -9.78 6.69
CA THR A 108 8.07 -10.39 7.65
C THR A 108 8.22 -11.90 7.38
N CYS A 109 7.11 -12.61 7.15
CA CYS A 109 7.14 -14.02 6.76
C CYS A 109 7.86 -14.22 5.41
N LEU A 110 7.63 -13.34 4.43
CA LEU A 110 8.29 -13.41 3.13
C LEU A 110 9.81 -13.23 3.26
N LYS A 111 10.27 -12.26 4.06
CA LYS A 111 11.69 -12.02 4.34
C LYS A 111 12.33 -13.25 4.99
N GLU A 112 11.73 -13.79 6.04
CA GLU A 112 12.27 -15.00 6.70
C GLU A 112 12.32 -16.19 5.73
N ARG A 113 11.29 -16.36 4.89
CA ARG A 113 11.27 -17.41 3.87
C ARG A 113 12.37 -17.23 2.83
N ASN A 114 12.72 -15.99 2.45
CA ASN A 114 13.83 -15.72 1.54
C ASN A 114 15.19 -16.08 2.16
N ILE A 115 15.39 -15.77 3.45
CA ILE A 115 16.59 -16.16 4.20
C ILE A 115 16.70 -17.68 4.24
N LEU A 116 15.64 -18.37 4.67
CA LEU A 116 15.59 -19.84 4.74
C LEU A 116 15.75 -20.49 3.35
N ALA A 117 15.21 -19.90 2.29
CA ALA A 117 15.35 -20.42 0.93
C ALA A 117 16.80 -20.36 0.44
N ARG A 118 17.51 -19.26 0.74
CA ARG A 118 18.95 -19.13 0.46
C ARG A 118 19.74 -20.20 1.21
N GLU A 119 19.50 -20.34 2.51
CA GLU A 119 20.20 -21.31 3.36
C GLU A 119 19.95 -22.76 2.91
N ASN A 120 18.69 -23.12 2.61
CA ASN A 120 18.32 -24.43 2.10
C ASN A 120 18.96 -24.72 0.74
N HIS A 121 18.97 -23.74 -0.17
CA HIS A 121 19.61 -23.88 -1.48
C HIS A 121 21.12 -24.13 -1.34
N LEU A 122 21.80 -23.40 -0.45
CA LEU A 122 23.23 -23.60 -0.19
C LEU A 122 23.50 -24.97 0.43
N LEU A 123 22.68 -25.41 1.38
CA LEU A 123 22.82 -26.73 2.00
C LEU A 123 22.69 -27.86 0.96
N ARG A 124 21.67 -27.79 0.11
CA ARG A 124 21.40 -28.82 -0.91
C ARG A 124 22.44 -28.84 -2.01
N ASN A 125 22.86 -27.67 -2.52
CA ASN A 125 23.70 -27.60 -3.72
C ASN A 125 25.20 -27.48 -3.44
N ALA A 126 25.60 -26.73 -2.42
CA ALA A 126 27.03 -26.51 -2.13
C ALA A 126 27.59 -27.56 -1.16
N VAL A 127 26.81 -27.95 -0.16
CA VAL A 127 27.24 -28.92 0.87
C VAL A 127 26.81 -30.35 0.52
N GLY A 128 25.73 -30.53 -0.25
CA GLY A 128 25.15 -31.84 -0.53
C GLY A 128 24.43 -32.45 0.68
N GLY A 129 24.01 -31.60 1.63
CA GLY A 129 23.25 -32.03 2.80
C GLY A 129 21.82 -32.45 2.44
N GLN A 130 21.33 -33.51 3.07
CA GLN A 130 19.94 -33.99 2.94
C GLN A 130 19.09 -33.62 4.16
N GLN A 131 19.59 -32.74 5.04
CA GLN A 131 18.87 -32.34 6.23
C GLN A 131 17.76 -31.33 5.89
N GLU A 132 16.58 -31.55 6.45
CA GLU A 132 15.35 -30.81 6.11
C GLU A 132 14.97 -29.72 7.13
N PHE A 133 15.91 -29.32 7.99
CA PHE A 133 15.59 -28.40 9.10
C PHE A 133 15.13 -27.01 8.63
N TYR A 134 15.74 -26.46 7.58
CA TYR A 134 15.32 -25.18 7.01
C TYR A 134 13.92 -25.28 6.38
N GLU A 135 13.63 -26.41 5.73
CA GLU A 135 12.34 -26.66 5.08
C GLU A 135 11.21 -26.80 6.11
N GLN A 136 11.46 -27.47 7.24
CA GLN A 136 10.49 -27.58 8.34
C GLN A 136 10.09 -26.22 8.90
N VAL A 137 11.06 -25.33 9.15
CA VAL A 137 10.76 -23.95 9.62
C VAL A 137 10.05 -23.16 8.53
N ALA A 138 10.51 -23.27 7.27
CA ALA A 138 9.88 -22.59 6.14
C ALA A 138 8.41 -23.01 5.96
N GLU A 139 8.06 -24.27 6.20
CA GLU A 139 6.68 -24.76 6.08
C GLU A 139 5.77 -24.20 7.18
N LYS A 140 6.28 -23.97 8.40
CA LYS A 140 5.54 -23.25 9.45
C LYS A 140 5.24 -21.82 8.99
N VAL A 141 6.22 -21.11 8.44
CA VAL A 141 6.04 -19.75 7.90
C VAL A 141 5.08 -19.76 6.70
N ARG A 142 5.16 -20.76 5.82
CA ARG A 142 4.22 -20.89 4.69
C ARG A 142 2.78 -21.13 5.17
N THR A 143 2.63 -21.88 6.25
CA THR A 143 1.33 -22.13 6.88
C THR A 143 0.72 -20.83 7.41
N THR A 144 1.49 -19.94 8.04
CA THR A 144 0.97 -18.64 8.49
C THR A 144 0.56 -17.77 7.31
N MET A 145 1.36 -17.71 6.25
CA MET A 145 1.04 -16.95 5.04
C MET A 145 -0.29 -17.41 4.43
N TRP A 146 -0.50 -18.70 4.18
CA TRP A 146 -1.78 -19.17 3.62
C TRP A 146 -2.96 -18.88 4.56
N ARG A 147 -2.78 -18.99 5.89
CA ARG A 147 -3.83 -18.62 6.86
C ARG A 147 -4.18 -17.13 6.81
N ILE A 148 -3.19 -16.24 6.61
CA ILE A 148 -3.44 -14.81 6.39
C ILE A 148 -4.31 -14.62 5.15
N ARG A 149 -3.94 -15.26 4.03
CA ARG A 149 -4.73 -15.21 2.78
C ARG A 149 -6.16 -15.71 3.00
N HIS A 150 -6.33 -16.81 3.73
CA HIS A 150 -7.65 -17.35 4.07
C HIS A 150 -8.50 -16.32 4.84
N VAL A 151 -7.95 -15.71 5.89
CA VAL A 151 -8.67 -14.71 6.70
C VAL A 151 -9.04 -13.47 5.89
N LEU A 152 -8.16 -13.00 5.01
CA LEU A 152 -8.47 -11.86 4.14
C LEU A 152 -9.63 -12.18 3.19
N SER A 153 -9.62 -13.36 2.56
CA SER A 153 -10.74 -13.81 1.72
C SER A 153 -12.03 -13.99 2.51
N GLU A 154 -11.96 -14.63 3.69
CA GLU A 154 -13.10 -14.84 4.60
C GLU A 154 -13.76 -13.50 4.98
N ARG A 155 -12.95 -12.48 5.31
CA ARG A 155 -13.43 -11.13 5.65
C ARG A 155 -14.09 -10.42 4.48
N ASP A 156 -13.49 -10.47 3.30
CA ASP A 156 -14.07 -9.84 2.10
C ASP A 156 -15.42 -10.47 1.74
N TRP A 157 -15.51 -11.81 1.79
CA TRP A 157 -16.80 -12.50 1.62
C TRP A 157 -17.81 -12.14 2.71
N ALA A 158 -17.41 -12.12 3.98
CA ALA A 158 -18.29 -11.73 5.07
C ALA A 158 -18.80 -10.29 4.90
N PHE A 159 -17.94 -9.37 4.48
CA PHE A 159 -18.30 -7.98 4.22
C PHE A 159 -19.31 -7.86 3.07
N ARG A 160 -19.09 -8.55 1.94
CA ARG A 160 -20.02 -8.54 0.80
C ARG A 160 -21.40 -9.10 1.18
N ASN A 161 -21.41 -10.23 1.90
CA ASN A 161 -22.65 -10.84 2.37
C ASN A 161 -23.39 -9.92 3.35
N ALA A 162 -22.66 -9.30 4.29
CA ALA A 162 -23.24 -8.34 5.22
C ALA A 162 -23.80 -7.11 4.49
N GLN A 163 -23.10 -6.61 3.46
CA GLN A 163 -23.56 -5.49 2.65
C GLN A 163 -24.84 -5.83 1.86
N GLU A 164 -24.96 -7.06 1.37
CA GLU A 164 -26.16 -7.53 0.67
C GLU A 164 -27.36 -7.66 1.63
N ALA A 165 -27.16 -8.31 2.78
CA ALA A 165 -28.19 -8.42 3.82
C ALA A 165 -28.63 -7.03 4.33
N PHE A 166 -27.67 -6.14 4.58
CA PHE A 166 -27.92 -4.80 5.08
C PHE A 166 -28.76 -3.96 4.11
N ARG A 167 -28.71 -4.18 2.79
CA ARG A 167 -29.58 -3.44 1.86
C ARG A 167 -31.07 -3.66 2.13
N THR A 168 -31.44 -4.87 2.55
CA THR A 168 -32.83 -5.24 2.86
C THR A 168 -33.21 -4.82 4.28
N GLU A 169 -32.29 -4.98 5.23
CA GLU A 169 -32.52 -4.74 6.66
C GLU A 169 -32.18 -3.31 7.13
N LYS A 170 -31.72 -2.43 6.22
CA LYS A 170 -31.31 -1.06 6.55
C LYS A 170 -32.41 -0.30 7.28
N GLU A 171 -33.63 -0.36 6.77
CA GLU A 171 -34.75 0.42 7.33
C GLU A 171 -35.13 -0.03 8.73
N SER A 172 -35.14 -1.34 9.01
CA SER A 172 -35.38 -1.85 10.36
C SER A 172 -34.25 -1.47 11.29
N PHE A 173 -32.99 -1.61 10.86
CA PHE A 173 -31.83 -1.26 11.67
C PHE A 173 -31.81 0.22 12.06
N VAL A 174 -32.13 1.12 11.11
CA VAL A 174 -32.21 2.57 11.36
C VAL A 174 -33.33 2.91 12.34
N LYS A 175 -34.48 2.23 12.25
CA LYS A 175 -35.61 2.44 13.19
C LYS A 175 -35.31 1.92 14.59
N ASP A 176 -34.68 0.75 14.68
CA ASP A 176 -34.29 0.17 15.96
C ASP A 176 -33.27 1.06 16.68
N PHE A 177 -32.29 1.56 15.93
CA PHE A 177 -31.31 2.54 16.42
C PHE A 177 -31.97 3.85 16.88
N GLU A 178 -32.88 4.41 16.08
CA GLU A 178 -33.62 5.62 16.46
C GLU A 178 -34.33 5.44 17.79
N LYS A 179 -34.98 4.29 17.97
CA LYS A 179 -35.74 3.99 19.18
C LYS A 179 -34.83 3.91 20.40
N GLU A 180 -33.74 3.15 20.31
CA GLU A 180 -32.72 3.04 21.37
C GLU A 180 -32.10 4.41 21.71
N PHE A 181 -31.75 5.20 20.69
CA PHE A 181 -31.18 6.52 20.85
C PHE A 181 -32.13 7.49 21.57
N LEU A 182 -33.42 7.49 21.23
CA LEU A 182 -34.41 8.37 21.84
C LEU A 182 -34.77 7.96 23.27
N GLU A 183 -34.85 6.65 23.55
CA GLU A 183 -35.20 6.10 24.87
C GLU A 183 -34.13 6.31 25.95
N LEU A 184 -32.87 6.54 25.58
CA LEU A 184 -31.79 6.79 26.55
C LEU A 184 -32.07 8.04 27.44
N PRO A 185 -31.87 7.95 28.77
CA PRO A 185 -32.10 9.07 29.68
C PRO A 185 -31.07 10.18 29.49
N GLN A 186 -31.42 11.40 29.92
CA GLN A 186 -30.58 12.60 29.79
C GLN A 186 -29.19 12.45 30.43
N GLU A 187 -29.05 11.67 31.49
CA GLU A 187 -27.77 11.44 32.18
C GLU A 187 -26.72 10.77 31.28
N ARG A 188 -27.15 10.05 30.24
CA ARG A 188 -26.29 9.29 29.31
C ARG A 188 -26.25 9.91 27.92
N ASP A 189 -26.48 11.22 27.82
CA ASP A 189 -26.43 11.91 26.53
C ASP A 189 -25.06 11.78 25.85
N GLU A 190 -23.97 11.86 26.59
CA GLU A 190 -22.61 11.69 26.05
C GLU A 190 -22.44 10.31 25.39
N GLU A 191 -22.85 9.24 26.08
CA GLU A 191 -22.85 7.88 25.53
C GLU A 191 -23.74 7.75 24.29
N ALA A 192 -24.90 8.42 24.29
CA ALA A 192 -25.83 8.42 23.17
C ALA A 192 -25.22 9.09 21.93
N PHE A 193 -24.51 10.21 22.10
CA PHE A 193 -23.85 10.90 20.98
C PHE A 193 -22.58 10.19 20.49
N GLU A 194 -21.84 9.50 21.36
CA GLU A 194 -20.77 8.58 20.90
C GLU A 194 -21.34 7.42 20.07
N MET A 195 -22.46 6.85 20.53
CA MET A 195 -23.19 5.81 19.80
C MET A 195 -23.66 6.33 18.43
N LEU A 196 -24.14 7.57 18.38
CA LEU A 196 -24.53 8.26 17.15
C LEU A 196 -23.34 8.48 16.21
N SER A 197 -22.17 8.90 16.70
CA SER A 197 -20.95 9.04 15.89
C SER A 197 -20.55 7.70 15.24
N ARG A 198 -20.55 6.62 16.01
CA ARG A 198 -20.25 5.27 15.49
C ARG A 198 -21.26 4.83 14.44
N PHE A 199 -22.54 5.10 14.66
CA PHE A 199 -23.62 4.81 13.72
C PHE A 199 -23.49 5.62 12.42
N GLN A 200 -23.16 6.91 12.53
CA GLN A 200 -22.91 7.81 11.40
C GLN A 200 -21.81 7.28 10.48
N HIS A 201 -20.68 6.89 11.07
CA HIS A 201 -19.57 6.32 10.33
C HIS A 201 -19.94 4.97 9.69
N ALA A 202 -20.60 4.09 10.44
CA ALA A 202 -20.93 2.75 9.97
C ALA A 202 -21.98 2.72 8.84
N VAL A 203 -23.02 3.57 8.90
CA VAL A 203 -24.15 3.52 7.96
C VAL A 203 -24.00 4.50 6.81
N PHE A 204 -23.57 5.73 7.11
CA PHE A 204 -23.52 6.82 6.15
C PHE A 204 -22.10 7.15 5.69
N GLY A 205 -21.08 6.64 6.37
CA GLY A 205 -19.68 6.93 6.07
C GLY A 205 -19.24 8.32 6.50
N ILE A 206 -19.96 8.93 7.46
CA ILE A 206 -19.61 10.25 8.00
C ILE A 206 -18.56 10.06 9.11
N SER A 207 -17.34 10.52 8.87
CA SER A 207 -16.25 10.55 9.84
C SER A 207 -16.30 11.80 10.70
N GLU A 208 -15.74 11.71 11.91
CA GLU A 208 -15.50 12.85 12.80
C GLU A 208 -14.51 13.85 12.19
N PHE A 209 -13.52 13.35 11.44
CA PHE A 209 -12.57 14.16 10.70
C PHE A 209 -13.21 14.69 9.42
N ILE A 210 -13.33 16.01 9.33
CA ILE A 210 -13.99 16.70 8.21
C ILE A 210 -13.26 16.43 6.88
N ASP A 211 -11.93 16.34 6.92
CA ASP A 211 -11.08 16.17 5.73
C ASP A 211 -11.21 14.80 5.05
N GLU A 212 -11.62 13.77 5.80
CA GLU A 212 -11.77 12.40 5.29
C GLU A 212 -13.15 12.14 4.68
N ASN A 213 -14.10 13.06 4.86
CA ASN A 213 -15.48 12.89 4.44
C ASN A 213 -15.62 13.05 2.92
N LEU A 214 -16.17 12.01 2.28
CA LEU A 214 -16.58 12.06 0.88
C LEU A 214 -18.06 12.45 0.79
N VAL A 215 -18.35 13.57 0.13
CA VAL A 215 -19.71 14.11 0.02
C VAL A 215 -20.47 13.38 -1.09
N ASP A 216 -21.21 12.35 -0.69
CA ASP A 216 -22.11 11.59 -1.55
C ASP A 216 -23.59 11.82 -1.19
N ARG A 217 -24.51 11.30 -2.02
CA ARG A 217 -25.95 11.28 -1.67
C ARG A 217 -26.22 10.61 -0.32
N ARG A 218 -25.45 9.56 0.01
CA ARG A 218 -25.53 8.87 1.32
C ARG A 218 -25.14 9.79 2.48
N PHE A 219 -24.11 10.61 2.28
CA PHE A 219 -23.68 11.61 3.24
C PHE A 219 -24.81 12.62 3.50
N VAL A 220 -25.43 13.13 2.43
CA VAL A 220 -26.55 14.08 2.52
C VAL A 220 -27.78 13.45 3.21
N GLU A 221 -28.14 12.20 2.89
CA GLU A 221 -29.19 11.46 3.59
C GLU A 221 -28.88 11.32 5.08
N GLY A 222 -27.64 10.94 5.42
CA GLY A 222 -27.19 10.84 6.80
C GLY A 222 -27.23 12.17 7.54
N LEU A 223 -26.83 13.26 6.90
CA LEU A 223 -26.89 14.62 7.44
C LEU A 223 -28.32 15.02 7.83
N LYS A 224 -29.29 14.84 6.92
CA LYS A 224 -30.72 15.11 7.19
C LYS A 224 -31.26 14.23 8.31
N TYR A 225 -30.90 12.95 8.31
CA TYR A 225 -31.33 11.99 9.32
C TYR A 225 -30.80 12.35 10.71
N VAL A 226 -29.51 12.64 10.83
CA VAL A 226 -28.86 13.01 12.09
C VAL A 226 -29.42 14.33 12.62
N ALA A 227 -29.59 15.34 11.77
CA ALA A 227 -30.21 16.61 12.16
C ALA A 227 -31.62 16.40 12.73
N THR A 228 -32.41 15.54 12.07
CA THR A 228 -33.76 15.19 12.54
C THR A 228 -33.73 14.43 13.87
N LEU A 229 -32.83 13.45 14.03
CA LEU A 229 -32.66 12.71 15.29
C LEU A 229 -32.26 13.64 16.45
N LYS A 230 -31.34 14.57 16.19
CA LYS A 230 -30.89 15.55 17.17
C LYS A 230 -32.06 16.41 17.65
N LEU A 231 -32.89 16.92 16.73
CA LEU A 231 -34.10 17.65 17.10
C LEU A 231 -35.10 16.81 17.88
N ARG A 232 -35.34 15.55 17.48
CA ARG A 232 -36.22 14.62 18.20
C ARG A 232 -35.74 14.36 19.62
N LYS A 233 -34.42 14.24 19.84
CA LYS A 233 -33.82 14.02 21.17
C LYS A 233 -33.99 15.22 22.11
N PHE A 234 -33.86 16.44 21.60
CA PHE A 234 -33.99 17.67 22.39
C PHE A 234 -35.42 18.22 22.48
N SER A 235 -36.34 17.74 21.62
CA SER A 235 -37.77 18.11 21.62
C SER A 235 -38.45 18.09 23.00
N PRO A 236 -38.36 17.02 23.82
CA PRO A 236 -39.02 16.99 25.13
C PRO A 236 -38.44 17.98 26.16
N ARG A 237 -37.29 18.61 25.86
CA ARG A 237 -36.59 19.50 26.79
C ARG A 237 -36.92 20.98 26.58
N ASN A 238 -37.44 21.34 25.41
CA ASN A 238 -37.71 22.73 25.05
C ASN A 238 -38.91 22.87 24.10
N GLU A 239 -39.85 23.72 24.49
CA GLU A 239 -41.07 24.00 23.73
C GLU A 239 -40.81 24.62 22.35
N GLU A 240 -39.76 25.42 22.18
CA GLU A 240 -39.42 26.05 20.89
C GLU A 240 -38.94 25.02 19.87
N ILE A 241 -38.17 24.02 20.32
CA ILE A 241 -37.71 22.90 19.49
C ILE A 241 -38.89 22.00 19.13
N GLN A 242 -39.77 21.74 20.10
CA GLN A 242 -40.99 20.99 19.88
C GLN A 242 -41.91 21.67 18.85
N HIS A 243 -42.08 22.99 18.96
CA HIS A 243 -42.85 23.77 17.98
C HIS A 243 -42.19 23.74 16.60
N PHE A 244 -40.86 23.92 16.53
CA PHE A 244 -40.13 23.82 15.27
C PHE A 244 -40.30 22.45 14.60
N LEU A 245 -40.26 21.38 15.40
CA LEU A 245 -40.45 20.01 14.90
C LEU A 245 -41.89 19.78 14.41
N SER A 246 -42.89 20.37 15.07
CA SER A 246 -44.29 20.32 14.61
C SER A 246 -44.55 21.06 13.30
N GLN A 247 -43.70 22.04 12.97
CA GLN A 247 -43.74 22.76 11.70
C GLN A 247 -43.03 22.00 10.57
N CYS A 248 -42.20 21.01 10.91
CA CYS A 248 -41.54 20.16 9.93
C CYS A 248 -42.47 19.02 9.50
N SER A 249 -42.21 18.42 8.33
CA SER A 249 -42.95 17.23 7.88
C SER A 249 -42.67 16.02 8.78
N GLU A 250 -43.51 14.99 8.73
CA GLU A 250 -43.29 13.75 9.51
C GLU A 250 -41.93 13.09 9.22
N GLU A 251 -41.39 13.31 8.02
CA GLU A 251 -40.08 12.82 7.57
C GLU A 251 -38.89 13.66 8.09
N GLY A 252 -39.14 14.80 8.75
CA GLY A 252 -38.11 15.66 9.33
C GLY A 252 -37.67 16.83 8.44
N ILE A 253 -36.40 17.23 8.55
CA ILE A 253 -35.85 18.32 7.74
C ILE A 253 -35.57 17.81 6.31
N LEU A 254 -36.21 18.43 5.32
CA LEU A 254 -36.05 18.08 3.91
C LEU A 254 -34.89 18.82 3.23
N ASP A 255 -34.64 20.07 3.63
CA ASP A 255 -33.61 20.92 3.04
C ASP A 255 -32.22 20.64 3.64
N VAL A 256 -31.20 20.67 2.80
CA VAL A 256 -29.83 20.35 3.20
C VAL A 256 -29.17 21.49 3.94
N GLY A 257 -29.45 22.74 3.56
CA GLY A 257 -28.92 23.92 4.25
C GLY A 257 -29.41 23.95 5.69
N GLU A 258 -30.70 23.73 5.90
CA GLU A 258 -31.29 23.62 7.24
C GLU A 258 -30.66 22.49 8.06
N ALA A 259 -30.55 21.30 7.46
CA ALA A 259 -29.97 20.14 8.12
C ALA A 259 -28.49 20.36 8.51
N PHE A 260 -27.73 21.03 7.65
CA PHE A 260 -26.32 21.32 7.88
C PHE A 260 -26.11 22.23 9.10
N VAL A 261 -26.91 23.28 9.25
CA VAL A 261 -26.85 24.18 10.43
C VAL A 261 -27.10 23.41 11.73
N VAL A 262 -28.13 22.55 11.75
CA VAL A 262 -28.46 21.75 12.94
C VAL A 262 -27.41 20.67 13.22
N PHE A 263 -26.82 20.08 12.17
CA PHE A 263 -25.77 19.08 12.28
C PHE A 263 -24.49 19.67 12.90
N THR A 264 -24.05 20.83 12.40
CA THR A 264 -22.81 21.49 12.84
C THR A 264 -22.86 22.10 14.24
N SER A 265 -24.05 22.32 14.82
CA SER A 265 -24.15 22.83 16.18
C SER A 265 -23.62 21.83 17.20
N GLU A 266 -23.20 22.28 18.38
CA GLU A 266 -22.78 21.37 19.44
C GLU A 266 -23.97 20.56 20.00
N HIS A 267 -23.68 19.47 20.73
CA HIS A 267 -24.69 18.60 21.36
C HIS A 267 -25.23 19.17 22.68
N LYS A 268 -25.52 20.47 22.72
CA LYS A 268 -26.06 21.17 23.92
C LYS A 268 -27.39 21.85 23.59
N LEU A 269 -28.22 22.03 24.62
CA LEU A 269 -29.54 22.62 24.47
C LEU A 269 -29.51 24.04 23.87
N LYS A 270 -28.53 24.86 24.26
CA LYS A 270 -28.37 26.25 23.79
C LYS A 270 -28.05 26.28 22.29
N ASP A 271 -27.03 25.54 21.87
CA ASP A 271 -26.57 25.54 20.49
C ASP A 271 -27.62 24.95 19.53
N VAL A 272 -28.42 23.98 19.99
CA VAL A 272 -29.54 23.46 19.19
C VAL A 272 -30.67 24.49 19.08
N LYS A 273 -30.94 25.27 20.14
CA LYS A 273 -31.92 26.35 20.09
C LYS A 273 -31.48 27.46 19.12
N ASP A 274 -30.21 27.86 19.17
CA ASP A 274 -29.63 28.88 18.28
C ASP A 274 -29.62 28.40 16.82
N ALA A 275 -29.36 27.10 16.60
CA ALA A 275 -29.51 26.49 15.28
C ALA A 275 -30.96 26.55 14.78
N CYS A 276 -31.96 26.29 15.63
CA CYS A 276 -33.38 26.40 15.27
C CYS A 276 -33.78 27.84 14.91
N SER A 277 -33.24 28.87 15.57
CA SER A 277 -33.50 30.26 15.18
C SER A 277 -32.84 30.60 13.84
N ALA A 278 -31.57 30.19 13.64
CA ALA A 278 -30.88 30.39 12.37
C ALA A 278 -31.63 29.72 11.19
N VAL A 279 -32.22 28.54 11.41
CA VAL A 279 -33.04 27.87 10.39
C VAL A 279 -34.33 28.65 10.10
N LYS A 280 -34.97 29.26 11.10
CA LYS A 280 -36.15 30.13 10.86
C LYS A 280 -35.76 31.33 10.01
N ASP A 281 -34.62 31.96 10.28
CA ASP A 281 -34.10 33.08 9.50
C ASP A 281 -33.81 32.66 8.04
N LEU A 282 -33.28 31.45 7.83
CA LEU A 282 -33.07 30.90 6.49
C LEU A 282 -34.38 30.70 5.73
N ARG A 283 -35.42 30.20 6.41
CA ARG A 283 -36.76 30.05 5.82
C ARG A 283 -37.36 31.40 5.44
N GLU A 284 -37.19 32.42 6.27
CA GLU A 284 -37.65 33.79 5.98
C GLU A 284 -36.89 34.41 4.79
N SER A 285 -35.60 34.10 4.65
CA SER A 285 -34.79 34.55 3.51
C SER A 285 -35.12 33.86 2.19
N GLY A 286 -35.88 32.75 2.22
CA GLY A 286 -36.24 31.96 1.04
C GLY A 286 -35.07 31.19 0.42
N ASN A 287 -33.99 30.96 1.18
CA ASN A 287 -32.82 30.23 0.70
C ASN A 287 -33.08 28.72 0.76
N PHE A 288 -33.46 28.13 -0.37
CA PHE A 288 -33.75 26.70 -0.51
C PHE A 288 -32.75 26.04 -1.46
N VAL A 289 -32.23 24.87 -1.09
CA VAL A 289 -31.30 24.11 -1.92
C VAL A 289 -32.05 23.06 -2.75
N PRO A 290 -32.04 23.15 -4.09
CA PRO A 290 -32.67 22.13 -4.93
C PRO A 290 -31.97 20.77 -4.77
N ARG A 291 -32.76 19.68 -4.80
CA ARG A 291 -32.25 18.29 -4.71
C ARG A 291 -31.08 17.96 -5.65
N ALA A 292 -31.04 18.59 -6.83
CA ALA A 292 -29.98 18.36 -7.82
C ALA A 292 -28.63 18.96 -7.40
N GLN A 293 -28.61 19.99 -6.57
CA GLN A 293 -27.42 20.75 -6.16
C GLN A 293 -26.98 20.44 -4.72
N GLU A 294 -27.71 19.58 -4.00
CA GLU A 294 -27.44 19.25 -2.59
C GLU A 294 -25.99 18.85 -2.35
N VAL A 295 -25.46 17.93 -3.17
CA VAL A 295 -24.08 17.42 -3.04
C VAL A 295 -23.07 18.55 -3.23
N ASP A 296 -23.25 19.39 -4.25
CA ASP A 296 -22.34 20.49 -4.56
C ASP A 296 -22.34 21.54 -3.45
N THR A 297 -23.53 21.90 -2.93
CA THR A 297 -23.65 22.87 -1.84
C THR A 297 -23.01 22.39 -0.54
N VAL A 298 -23.20 21.12 -0.16
CA VAL A 298 -22.57 20.55 1.04
C VAL A 298 -21.07 20.47 0.87
N THR A 299 -20.60 20.14 -0.33
CA THR A 299 -19.17 20.12 -0.63
C THR A 299 -18.56 21.50 -0.42
N GLN A 300 -19.22 22.56 -0.89
CA GLN A 300 -18.77 23.94 -0.65
C GLN A 300 -18.80 24.32 0.84
N TYR A 301 -19.82 23.90 1.59
CA TYR A 301 -19.89 24.17 3.02
C TYR A 301 -18.77 23.47 3.80
N ILE A 302 -18.51 22.20 3.50
CA ILE A 302 -17.42 21.43 4.10
C ILE A 302 -16.08 22.06 3.76
N GLN A 303 -15.83 22.42 2.50
CA GLN A 303 -14.60 23.11 2.11
C GLN A 303 -14.39 24.42 2.86
N ARG A 304 -15.45 25.21 3.08
CA ARG A 304 -15.38 26.44 3.88
C ARG A 304 -15.07 26.15 5.35
N LEU A 305 -15.63 25.07 5.92
CA LEU A 305 -15.30 24.66 7.29
C LEU A 305 -13.84 24.23 7.42
N VAL A 306 -13.34 23.43 6.49
CA VAL A 306 -11.93 23.02 6.44
C VAL A 306 -11.01 24.23 6.35
N GLN A 307 -11.35 25.19 5.47
CA GLN A 307 -10.59 26.43 5.33
C GLN A 307 -10.61 27.23 6.63
N ALA A 308 -11.78 27.41 7.26
CA ALA A 308 -11.90 28.13 8.53
C ALA A 308 -11.15 27.46 9.69
N GLN A 309 -11.10 26.11 9.73
CA GLN A 309 -10.28 25.37 10.69
C GLN A 309 -8.78 25.58 10.45
N SER A 310 -8.33 25.62 9.18
CA SER A 310 -6.93 25.88 8.86
C SER A 310 -6.49 27.32 9.16
N GLU A 311 -7.40 28.30 9.01
CA GLU A 311 -7.16 29.73 9.23
C GLU A 311 -7.24 30.14 10.69
N SER A 312 -7.82 29.30 11.56
CA SER A 312 -7.83 29.50 13.00
C SER A 312 -6.56 28.87 13.59
N PRO A 313 -5.45 29.62 13.79
CA PRO A 313 -4.29 29.05 14.45
C PRO A 313 -4.71 28.66 15.87
N ALA A 314 -4.41 27.43 16.26
CA ALA A 314 -4.63 26.95 17.62
C ALA A 314 -4.06 27.97 18.62
N LEU A 315 -4.95 28.58 19.41
CA LEU A 315 -4.61 29.41 20.57
C LEU A 315 -4.18 28.54 21.75
#